data_AF-A0A6B3HLH9-F1
#
_entry.id   AF-A0A6B3HLH9-F1
#
_cell.length_a   1.000
_cell.length_b   1.000
_cell.length_c   1.000
_cell.angle_alpha   90.00
_cell.angle_beta   90.00
_cell.angle_gamma   90.00
#
_symmetry.space_group_name_H-M   'P 1'
#
loop_
_entity.id
_entity.type
_entity.pdbx_description
1 polymer ?
#
loop_
_entity_poly.entity_id
_entity_poly.type
_entity_poly.pdbx_seq_one_letter_code
_entity_poly.pdbx_strand_id
1 'polypeptide(L)' 'EASACSHQLRLLRNLGLVTGERHGRSIIYALYDNHVAELLDQALYHVEHLRLGARDVPAKAPEATTR' A
#
# COMPACT_ATOMS: atom_id res chain seq x y z
N GLU A 1 17.78 10.06 -15.58
CA GLU A 1 16.59 9.34 -15.09
C GLU A 1 16.81 8.55 -13.79
N ALA A 2 17.94 7.84 -13.60
CA ALA A 2 18.23 7.08 -12.37
C ALA A 2 18.14 7.87 -11.04
N SER A 3 18.21 9.20 -11.07
CA SER A 3 18.11 10.06 -9.90
C SER A 3 16.67 10.22 -9.36
N ALA A 4 15.64 10.20 -10.21
CA ALA A 4 14.26 10.43 -9.79
C ALA A 4 13.72 9.25 -8.96
N CYS A 5 13.93 8.02 -9.45
CA CYS A 5 13.56 6.81 -8.73
C CYS A 5 14.33 6.70 -7.40
N SER A 6 15.64 7.00 -7.39
CA SER A 6 16.43 7.03 -6.15
C SER A 6 15.92 8.07 -5.15
N HIS A 7 15.45 9.23 -5.63
CA HIS A 7 14.87 10.26 -4.79
C HIS A 7 13.54 9.80 -4.16
N GLN A 8 12.66 9.21 -4.97
CA GLN A 8 11.39 8.65 -4.49
C GLN A 8 11.61 7.52 -3.48
N LEU A 9 12.52 6.58 -3.74
CA LEU A 9 12.86 5.51 -2.80
C LEU A 9 13.40 6.06 -1.48
N ARG A 10 14.19 7.14 -1.53
CA ARG A 10 14.67 7.82 -0.33
C ARG A 10 13.53 8.47 0.45
N LEU A 11 12.58 9.12 -0.23
CA LEU A 11 11.37 9.67 0.39
C LEU A 11 10.52 8.57 1.05
N LEU A 12 10.22 7.50 0.32
CA LEU A 12 9.44 6.37 0.83
C LEU A 12 10.11 5.72 2.05
N ARG A 13 11.44 5.61 2.05
CA ARG A 13 12.21 5.12 3.20
C ARG A 13 12.09 6.05 4.40
N ASN A 14 12.13 7.36 4.18
CA ASN A 14 11.95 8.35 5.26
C ASN A 14 10.53 8.32 5.84
N LEU A 15 9.53 7.95 5.04
CA LEU A 15 8.15 7.76 5.48
C LEU A 15 7.89 6.38 6.11
N GLY A 16 8.90 5.50 6.16
CA GLY A 16 8.76 4.17 6.75
C GLY A 16 7.97 3.16 5.89
N LEU A 17 7.77 3.43 4.60
CA LEU A 17 7.05 2.52 3.69
C LEU A 17 7.96 1.44 3.10
N VAL A 18 9.25 1.72 3.00
CA VAL A 18 10.25 0.79 2.46
C VAL A 18 11.48 0.73 3.35
N THR A 19 12.12 -0.42 3.37
CA THR A 19 13.46 -0.63 3.93
C THR A 19 14.50 -0.66 2.82
N GLY A 20 15.77 -0.50 3.18
CA GLY A 20 16.87 -0.53 2.23
C GLY A 20 18.10 -1.17 2.84
N GLU A 21 18.56 -2.27 2.26
CA GLU A 21 19.76 -3.01 2.67
C GLU A 21 20.88 -2.80 1.65
N ARG A 22 22.09 -2.55 2.14
CA ARG A 22 23.25 -2.33 1.27
C ARG A 22 23.88 -3.67 0.90
N HIS A 23 23.89 -3.96 -0.40
CA HIS A 23 24.57 -5.12 -0.98
C HIS A 23 25.78 -4.65 -1.80
N GLY A 24 26.92 -4.46 -1.12
CA GLY A 24 28.13 -3.92 -1.72
C GLY A 24 27.93 -2.51 -2.29
N ARG A 25 27.87 -2.42 -3.63
CA ARG A 25 27.71 -1.15 -4.36
C ARG A 25 26.24 -0.77 -4.63
N SER A 26 25.29 -1.67 -4.43
CA SER A 26 23.86 -1.43 -4.62
C SER A 26 23.11 -1.39 -3.28
N ILE A 27 21.90 -0.83 -3.32
CA ILE A 27 20.94 -0.91 -2.21
C ILE A 27 19.72 -1.65 -2.75
N ILE A 28 19.33 -2.73 -2.08
CA ILE A 28 18.11 -3.47 -2.37
C ILE A 28 17.03 -2.90 -1.45
N TYR A 29 15.89 -2.52 -2.04
CA TYR A 29 14.75 -2.01 -1.30
C TYR A 29 13.68 -3.10 -1.20
N ALA A 30 13.00 -3.12 -0.07
CA ALA A 30 11.85 -3.99 0.19
C ALA A 30 10.74 -3.16 0.86
N LEU A 31 9.51 -3.67 0.86
CA LEU A 31 8.46 -3.10 1.71
C LEU A 31 8.86 -3.21 3.18
N TYR A 32 8.39 -2.27 4.00
CA TYR A 32 8.73 -2.26 5.41
C TYR A 32 8.28 -3.53 6.14
N ASP A 33 7.04 -3.95 5.90
CA ASP A 33 6.44 -5.15 6.45
C ASP A 33 5.27 -5.64 5.58
N ASN A 34 4.59 -6.69 6.06
CA ASN A 34 3.40 -7.23 5.41
C ASN A 34 2.20 -6.27 5.47
N HIS A 35 2.10 -5.41 6.49
CA HIS A 35 0.99 -4.46 6.60
C HIS A 35 1.04 -3.40 5.49
N VAL A 36 2.24 -2.95 5.09
CA VAL A 36 2.40 -2.06 3.92
C VAL A 36 1.97 -2.78 2.64
N ALA A 37 2.27 -4.07 2.51
CA ALA A 37 1.82 -4.86 1.35
C ALA A 37 0.28 -4.93 1.29
N GLU A 38 -0.37 -5.26 2.41
CA GLU A 38 -1.83 -5.31 2.53
C GLU A 38 -2.49 -3.97 2.16
N LEU A 39 -1.93 -2.84 2.61
CA LEU A 39 -2.42 -1.51 2.26
C LEU A 39 -2.35 -1.22 0.76
N LEU A 40 -1.26 -1.64 0.10
CA LEU A 40 -1.13 -1.47 -1.35
C LEU A 40 -2.13 -2.35 -2.10
N ASP A 41 -2.34 -3.58 -1.66
CA ASP A 41 -3.36 -4.47 -2.25
C ASP A 41 -4.77 -3.87 -2.12
N GLN A 42 -5.10 -3.31 -0.96
CA GLN A 42 -6.39 -2.62 -0.76
C GLN A 42 -6.52 -1.38 -1.65
N ALA A 43 -5.46 -0.60 -1.80
CA ALA A 43 -5.46 0.56 -2.69
C ALA A 43 -5.66 0.15 -4.16
N LEU A 44 -4.99 -0.92 -4.60
CA LEU A 44 -5.16 -1.48 -5.95
C LEU A 44 -6.59 -1.98 -6.16
N TYR A 45 -7.10 -2.77 -5.23
CA TYR A 45 -8.48 -3.26 -5.25
C TYR A 45 -9.47 -2.10 -5.33
N HIS A 46 -9.27 -1.04 -4.53
CA HIS A 46 -10.13 0.14 -4.55
C HIS A 46 -10.13 0.84 -5.92
N VAL A 47 -8.97 0.98 -6.57
CA VAL A 47 -8.89 1.60 -7.91
C VAL A 47 -9.61 0.74 -8.95
N GLU A 48 -9.47 -0.58 -8.88
CA GLU A 48 -10.20 -1.50 -9.76
C GLU A 48 -11.71 -1.44 -9.51
N HIS A 49 -12.11 -1.41 -8.25
CA HIS A 49 -13.50 -1.29 -7.83
C HIS A 49 -14.14 0.02 -8.32
N LEU A 50 -13.41 1.14 -8.20
CA LEU A 50 -13.80 2.43 -8.76
C LEU A 50 -13.95 2.38 -10.28
N ARG A 51 -13.03 1.71 -10.99
CA ARG A 51 -13.12 1.53 -12.46
C ARG A 51 -14.34 0.71 -12.87
N LEU A 52 -14.74 -0.25 -12.05
CA LEU A 52 -15.93 -1.07 -12.26
C LEU A 52 -17.24 -0.35 -11.88
N GLY A 53 -17.16 0.88 -11.35
CA GLY A 53 -18.33 1.67 -10.96
C GLY A 53 -19.11 1.09 -9.78
N ALA A 54 -18.59 0.04 -9.15
CA ALA A 54 -19.18 -0.55 -7.97
C ALA A 54 -18.89 0.38 -6.78
N ARG A 55 -19.92 0.78 -6.06
CA ARG A 55 -19.78 1.45 -4.76
C ARG A 55 -19.97 0.38 -3.71
N ASP A 56 -18.94 0.15 -2.90
CA ASP A 56 -19.07 -0.66 -1.70
C ASP A 56 -19.83 0.19 -0.68
N VAL A 57 -21.16 0.14 -0.78
CA VAL A 57 -22.01 0.55 0.34
C VAL A 57 -21.94 -0.61 1.32
N PRO A 58 -21.40 -0.43 2.54
CA PRO A 58 -21.49 -1.49 3.54
C PRO A 58 -22.98 -1.77 3.73
N ALA A 59 -23.40 -2.98 3.33
CA ALA A 59 -24.75 -3.43 3.57
C ALA A 59 -25.01 -3.29 5.07
N LYS A 60 -25.99 -2.43 5.41
CA LYS A 60 -26.45 -2.17 6.77
C LYS A 60 -26.42 -3.49 7.54
N ALA A 61 -25.56 -3.58 8.55
CA ALA A 61 -25.51 -4.74 9.45
C ALA A 61 -26.95 -5.01 9.92
N PRO A 62 -27.41 -6.27 9.94
CA PRO A 62 -28.73 -6.56 10.49
C PRO A 62 -28.69 -6.11 11.95
N GLU A 63 -29.50 -5.10 12.27
CA GLU A 63 -29.82 -4.70 13.63
C GLU A 63 -30.32 -5.96 14.34
N ALA A 64 -29.41 -6.63 15.04
CA ALA A 64 -29.73 -7.66 16.00
C ALA A 64 -30.35 -6.98 17.23
N THR A 65 -31.53 -6.41 17.06
CA THR A 65 -32.40 -6.04 18.17
C THR A 65 -33.01 -7.32 18.70
N THR A 66 -32.25 -7.88 19.63
CA THR A 66 -32.64 -8.85 20.63
C THR A 66 -33.83 -8.31 21.44
N ARG A 67 -34.89 -9.13 21.54
CA ARG A 67 -35.96 -9.22 22.56
C ARG A 67 -36.75 -7.97 22.99
#